data_AF-Q38Q36-F1
#
_entry.id   AF-Q38Q36-F1
#
_cell.length_a   1.000
_cell.length_b   1.000
_cell.length_c   1.000
_cell.angle_alpha   90.00
_cell.angle_beta   90.00
_cell.angle_gamma   90.00
#
_symmetry.space_group_name_H-M   'P 1'
#
loop_
_entity.id
_entity.type
_entity.pdbx_description
1 polymer ?
#
loop_
_entity_poly.entity_id
_entity_poly.type
_entity_poly.pdbx_seq_one_letter_code
_entity_poly.pdbx_strand_id
1 'polypeptide(L)'
;FHRDRLSICSEALAGTRARGGSELLDLNIEQDLLSSAKDHNEFAIVRECIRRRLEAVCSSVIIEPKKAIRKFTRVQHLYARLRGRLQAEDDEFKILSSVHPTPAVCGYPTEDARAL
;
A
#
# COMPACT_ATOMS: atom_id res chain seq x y z
N PHE A 1 -4.01 -4.57 6.77
CA PHE A 1 -4.16 -5.99 6.37
C PHE A 1 -5.50 -6.47 6.89
N HIS A 2 -6.21 -7.28 6.12
CA HIS A 2 -7.47 -7.90 6.52
C HIS A 2 -7.55 -9.29 5.89
N ARG A 3 -7.98 -10.29 6.65
CA ARG A 3 -8.19 -11.67 6.20
C ARG A 3 -9.61 -12.12 6.51
N ASP A 4 -10.20 -12.85 5.57
CA ASP A 4 -11.44 -13.61 5.74
C ASP A 4 -11.25 -14.98 5.07
N ARG A 5 -11.02 -16.02 5.89
CA ARG A 5 -10.64 -17.37 5.43
C ARG A 5 -9.44 -17.32 4.47
N LEU A 6 -9.62 -17.78 3.24
CA LEU A 6 -8.61 -17.76 2.18
C LEU A 6 -8.45 -16.40 1.48
N SER A 7 -9.31 -15.42 1.77
CA SER A 7 -9.23 -14.09 1.16
C SER A 7 -8.37 -13.17 2.02
N ILE A 8 -7.34 -12.56 1.43
CA ILE A 8 -6.52 -11.56 2.11
C ILE A 8 -6.50 -10.25 1.34
N CYS A 9 -6.41 -9.14 2.07
CA CYS A 9 -6.38 -7.80 1.54
C CYS A 9 -5.29 -6.98 2.23
N SER A 10 -4.51 -6.27 1.43
CA SER A 10 -3.54 -5.28 1.87
C SER A 10 -3.69 -3.99 1.09
N GLU A 11 -3.16 -2.91 1.64
CA GLU A 11 -3.27 -1.57 1.07
C GLU A 11 -1.87 -0.97 0.96
N ALA A 12 -1.54 -0.45 -0.21
CA ALA A 12 -0.36 0.36 -0.40
C ALA A 12 -0.74 1.82 -0.19
N LEU A 13 -0.08 2.50 0.75
CA LEU A 13 -0.21 3.93 1.00
C LEU A 13 1.18 4.54 0.99
N ALA A 14 1.40 5.55 0.14
CA ALA A 14 2.65 6.29 0.03
C ALA A 14 2.40 7.63 -0.66
N GLY A 15 3.37 8.54 -0.59
CA GLY A 15 3.21 9.93 -1.04
C GLY A 15 2.18 10.64 -0.19
N THR A 16 2.62 11.51 0.71
CA THR A 16 1.73 12.14 1.70
C THR A 16 1.59 13.62 1.40
N ARG A 17 0.37 14.14 1.46
CA ARG A 17 0.09 15.59 1.50
C ARG A 17 -0.97 15.89 2.56
N ALA A 18 -0.94 17.10 3.10
CA ALA A 18 -2.01 17.59 3.97
C ALA A 18 -3.32 17.78 3.18
N ARG A 19 -4.45 17.85 3.90
CA ARG A 19 -5.72 18.28 3.32
C ARG A 19 -5.72 19.81 3.13
N GLY A 20 -6.43 20.28 2.12
CA GLY A 20 -6.63 21.71 1.89
C GLY A 20 -7.62 22.33 2.89
N GLY A 21 -7.44 23.62 3.20
CA GLY A 21 -8.39 24.39 4.03
C GLY A 21 -9.68 24.77 3.32
N SER A 22 -9.76 24.56 2.01
CA SER A 22 -10.96 24.70 1.18
C SER A 22 -11.03 23.54 0.18
N GLU A 23 -12.21 23.28 -0.37
CA GLU A 23 -12.41 22.21 -1.36
C GLU A 23 -11.53 22.39 -2.61
N LEU A 24 -11.43 23.62 -3.12
CA LEU A 24 -10.61 23.94 -4.27
C LEU A 24 -9.12 23.71 -4.00
N LEU A 25 -8.63 24.12 -2.82
CA LEU A 25 -7.25 23.86 -2.44
C LEU A 25 -6.98 22.37 -2.26
N ASP A 26 -7.92 21.65 -1.65
CA ASP A 26 -7.79 20.21 -1.43
C ASP A 26 -7.73 19.43 -2.75
N LEU A 27 -8.52 19.85 -3.75
CA LEU A 27 -8.50 19.28 -5.10
C LEU A 27 -7.18 19.58 -5.84
N ASN A 28 -6.63 20.78 -5.69
CA ASN A 28 -5.34 21.11 -6.28
C ASN A 28 -4.20 20.28 -5.67
N ILE A 29 -4.21 20.09 -4.35
CA ILE A 29 -3.22 19.23 -3.66
C ILE A 29 -3.38 17.76 -4.10
N GLU A 30 -4.62 17.31 -4.30
CA GLU A 30 -4.91 15.97 -4.82
C GLU A 30 -4.29 15.76 -6.22
N GLN A 31 -4.51 16.71 -7.13
CA GLN A 31 -4.00 16.65 -8.49
C GLN A 31 -2.46 16.73 -8.55
N ASP A 32 -1.86 17.57 -7.72
CA ASP A 32 -0.39 17.61 -7.54
C ASP A 32 0.15 16.24 -7.11
N LEU A 33 -0.45 15.63 -6.09
CA LEU A 33 -0.03 14.32 -5.60
C LEU A 33 -0.22 13.21 -6.65
N LEU A 34 -1.31 13.25 -7.42
CA LEU A 34 -1.58 12.26 -8.48
C LEU A 34 -0.59 12.34 -9.66
N SER A 35 -0.12 13.55 -9.97
CA SER A 35 0.74 13.85 -11.11
C SER A 35 2.23 13.85 -10.77
N SER A 36 2.60 13.92 -9.49
CA SER A 36 4.00 13.84 -9.05
C SER A 36 4.67 12.52 -9.44
N ALA A 37 5.67 12.60 -10.33
CA ALA A 37 6.48 11.46 -10.74
C ALA A 37 7.30 10.87 -9.58
N LYS A 38 7.77 11.74 -8.68
CA LYS A 38 8.52 11.31 -7.49
C LYS A 38 7.64 10.46 -6.58
N ASP A 39 6.47 10.99 -6.16
CA ASP A 39 5.56 10.27 -5.27
C ASP A 39 5.05 8.99 -5.95
N HIS A 40 4.84 9.01 -7.28
CA HIS A 40 4.49 7.82 -8.04
C HIS A 40 5.55 6.71 -7.94
N ASN A 41 6.84 7.04 -8.08
CA ASN A 41 7.92 6.07 -8.01
C ASN A 41 8.02 5.43 -6.62
N GLU A 42 7.97 6.25 -5.57
CA GLU A 42 7.97 5.77 -4.18
C GLU A 42 6.77 4.86 -3.91
N PHE A 43 5.57 5.28 -4.34
CA PHE A 43 4.36 4.47 -4.24
C PHE A 43 4.43 3.16 -5.03
N ALA A 44 5.01 3.18 -6.23
CA ALA A 44 5.15 1.99 -7.06
C ALA A 44 6.04 0.94 -6.37
N ILE A 45 7.13 1.36 -5.73
CA ILE A 45 8.03 0.47 -4.96
C ILE A 45 7.26 -0.17 -3.79
N VAL A 46 6.50 0.62 -3.03
CA VAL A 46 5.68 0.11 -1.91
C VAL A 46 4.66 -0.91 -2.42
N ARG A 47 3.90 -0.57 -3.47
CA ARG A 47 2.88 -1.44 -4.06
C ARG A 47 3.48 -2.76 -4.55
N GLU A 48 4.61 -2.68 -5.23
CA GLU A 48 5.30 -3.82 -5.82
C GLU A 48 5.88 -4.75 -4.75
N CYS A 49 6.43 -4.21 -3.67
CA CYS A 49 6.90 -5.02 -2.55
C CYS A 49 5.75 -5.79 -1.89
N ILE A 50 4.60 -5.13 -1.66
CA ILE A 50 3.41 -5.80 -1.11
C ILE A 50 2.92 -6.89 -2.07
N ARG A 51 2.88 -6.60 -3.38
CA ARG A 51 2.48 -7.59 -4.41
C ARG A 51 3.34 -8.84 -4.32
N ARG A 52 4.66 -8.71 -4.35
CA ARG A 52 5.60 -9.85 -4.31
C ARG A 52 5.43 -10.70 -3.04
N ARG A 53 5.22 -10.06 -1.89
CA ARG A 53 4.98 -10.78 -0.63
C ARG A 53 3.67 -11.54 -0.63
N LEU A 54 2.60 -10.96 -1.19
CA LEU A 54 1.32 -11.65 -1.35
C LEU A 54 1.45 -12.83 -2.33
N GLU A 55 2.18 -12.67 -3.43
CA GLU A 55 2.39 -13.74 -4.43
C GLU A 55 3.16 -14.94 -3.87
N ALA A 56 3.96 -14.77 -2.82
CA ALA A 56 4.62 -15.87 -2.15
C ALA A 56 3.67 -16.82 -1.40
N VAL A 57 2.46 -16.34 -1.03
CA VAL A 57 1.49 -17.09 -0.21
C VAL A 57 0.11 -17.23 -0.87
N CYS A 58 -0.15 -16.49 -1.95
CA CYS A 58 -1.39 -16.51 -2.71
C CYS A 58 -1.25 -17.23 -4.04
N SER A 59 -2.35 -17.81 -4.52
CA SER A 59 -2.45 -18.38 -5.88
C SER A 59 -2.70 -17.30 -6.93
N SER A 60 -3.28 -16.17 -6.53
CA SER A 60 -3.46 -14.99 -7.38
C SER A 60 -3.48 -13.72 -6.55
N VAL A 61 -3.04 -12.61 -7.16
CA VAL A 61 -3.08 -11.26 -6.57
C VAL A 61 -3.67 -10.29 -7.58
N ILE A 62 -4.73 -9.59 -7.16
CA ILE A 62 -5.42 -8.56 -7.94
C ILE A 62 -5.11 -7.21 -7.31
N ILE A 63 -4.81 -6.21 -8.13
CA ILE A 63 -4.57 -4.84 -7.69
C ILE A 63 -5.65 -3.93 -8.27
N GLU A 64 -6.56 -3.48 -7.42
CA GLU A 64 -7.68 -2.63 -7.85
C GLU A 64 -8.22 -1.73 -6.72
N PRO A 65 -8.12 -0.40 -6.84
CA PRO A 65 -7.49 0.33 -7.95
C PRO A 65 -5.95 0.18 -7.95
N LYS A 66 -5.32 0.37 -9.13
CA LYS A 66 -3.85 0.32 -9.29
C LYS A 66 -3.13 1.57 -8.76
N LYS A 67 -3.81 2.71 -8.78
CA LYS A 67 -3.40 4.02 -8.22
C LYS A 67 -4.66 4.88 -8.08
N ALA A 68 -4.90 5.42 -6.91
CA ALA A 68 -5.97 6.39 -6.64
C ALA A 68 -5.55 7.28 -5.46
N ILE A 69 -6.36 8.28 -5.13
CA ILE A 69 -6.17 9.08 -3.92
C ILE A 69 -7.05 8.48 -2.81
N ARG A 70 -6.48 8.37 -1.62
CA ARG A 70 -7.23 8.10 -0.41
C ARG A 70 -7.08 9.27 0.57
N LYS A 71 -8.19 9.92 0.88
CA LYS A 71 -8.27 11.04 1.82
C LYS A 71 -8.61 10.53 3.22
N PHE A 72 -7.83 10.97 4.19
CA PHE A 72 -8.14 10.89 5.61
C PHE A 72 -8.47 12.28 6.14
N THR A 73 -8.79 12.38 7.44
CA THR A 73 -9.19 13.65 8.08
C THR A 73 -8.13 14.74 7.94
N ARG A 74 -6.83 14.40 8.03
CA ARG A 74 -5.73 15.37 8.04
C ARG A 74 -4.79 15.29 6.84
N VAL A 75 -4.73 14.14 6.19
CA VAL A 75 -3.78 13.86 5.09
C VAL A 75 -4.46 13.10 3.96
N GLN A 76 -3.81 13.07 2.81
CA GLN A 76 -4.16 12.25 1.67
C GLN A 76 -2.93 11.55 1.10
N HIS A 77 -3.15 10.36 0.52
CA HIS A 77 -2.10 9.51 -0.01
C HIS A 77 -2.41 8.96 -1.40
N LEU A 78 -1.36 8.60 -2.14
CA LEU A 78 -1.51 7.62 -3.21
C LEU A 78 -1.85 6.26 -2.60
N TYR A 79 -2.80 5.58 -3.23
CA TYR A 79 -3.43 4.37 -2.72
C TYR A 79 -3.57 3.31 -3.81
N ALA A 80 -3.30 2.05 -3.43
CA ALA A 80 -3.74 0.87 -4.15
C ALA A 80 -4.24 -0.19 -3.17
N ARG A 81 -5.20 -1.00 -3.64
CA ARG A 81 -5.69 -2.16 -2.89
C ARG A 81 -5.20 -3.43 -3.56
N LEU A 82 -4.58 -4.30 -2.78
CA LEU A 82 -4.14 -5.61 -3.23
C LEU A 82 -5.00 -6.67 -2.53
N ARG A 83 -5.58 -7.56 -3.31
CA ARG A 83 -6.36 -8.71 -2.80
C ARG A 83 -5.74 -9.98 -3.32
N GLY A 84 -5.59 -10.97 -2.47
CA GLY A 84 -5.07 -12.27 -2.85
C GLY A 84 -5.93 -13.40 -2.30
N ARG A 85 -5.86 -14.55 -2.97
CA ARG A 85 -6.42 -15.80 -2.45
C ARG A 85 -5.27 -16.69 -1.99
N LEU A 86 -5.23 -17.03 -0.71
CA LEU A 86 -4.23 -17.95 -0.14
C LEU A 86 -4.25 -19.30 -0.85
N GLN A 87 -3.08 -19.91 -0.99
CA GLN A 87 -2.93 -21.23 -1.62
C GLN A 87 -3.53 -22.34 -0.74
N ALA A 88 -3.44 -22.19 0.57
CA ALA A 88 -4.02 -23.07 1.57
C ALA A 88 -4.40 -22.25 2.82
N GLU A 89 -5.23 -22.83 3.68
CA GLU A 89 -5.41 -22.28 5.02
C GLU A 89 -4.10 -22.46 5.81
N ASP A 90 -3.65 -21.40 6.46
CA ASP A 90 -2.51 -21.43 7.39
C ASP A 90 -2.81 -20.53 8.59
N ASP A 91 -1.96 -20.63 9.60
CA ASP A 91 -2.01 -19.81 10.79
C ASP A 91 -1.93 -18.30 10.47
N GLU A 92 -2.73 -17.51 11.17
CA GLU A 92 -2.84 -16.07 10.93
C GLU A 92 -1.53 -15.33 11.18
N PHE A 93 -0.78 -15.72 12.21
CA PHE A 93 0.48 -15.07 12.54
C PHE A 93 1.55 -15.34 11.49
N LYS A 94 1.61 -16.56 10.94
CA LYS A 94 2.50 -16.89 9.82
C LYS A 94 2.20 -16.08 8.57
N ILE A 95 0.93 -15.95 8.22
CA ILE A 95 0.51 -15.15 7.06
C ILE A 95 0.83 -13.68 7.30
N LEU A 96 0.52 -13.13 8.49
CA LEU A 96 0.82 -11.73 8.79
C LEU A 96 2.34 -11.45 8.72
N SER A 97 3.15 -12.36 9.24
CA SER A 97 4.61 -12.24 9.26
C SER A 97 5.25 -12.30 7.86
N SER A 98 4.61 -12.95 6.88
CA SER A 98 5.11 -13.00 5.51
C SER A 98 4.83 -11.70 4.73
N VAL A 99 3.77 -10.96 5.10
CA VAL A 99 3.41 -9.69 4.46
C VAL A 99 3.90 -8.44 5.21
N HIS A 100 4.20 -8.51 6.50
CA HIS A 100 4.68 -7.37 7.31
C HIS A 100 6.13 -7.51 7.79
N PRO A 101 6.86 -6.40 8.02
CA PRO A 101 6.45 -5.00 7.81
C PRO A 101 6.66 -4.55 6.36
N THR A 102 5.77 -3.72 5.83
CA THR A 102 5.88 -3.23 4.44
C THR A 102 6.87 -2.04 4.38
N PRO A 103 7.48 -1.77 3.21
CA PRO A 103 8.35 -0.61 3.04
C PRO A 103 7.68 0.74 3.31
N ALA A 104 6.35 0.80 3.29
CA ALA A 104 5.60 2.01 3.66
C ALA A 104 5.90 2.48 5.09
N VAL A 105 6.29 1.56 5.99
CA VAL A 105 6.61 1.85 7.39
C VAL A 105 8.11 1.76 7.65
N CYS A 106 8.81 0.85 6.96
CA CYS A 106 10.23 0.58 7.24
C CYS A 106 11.23 1.14 6.21
N GLY A 107 10.80 1.65 5.05
CA GLY A 107 11.71 2.01 3.96
C GLY A 107 12.11 0.81 3.07
N TYR A 108 12.85 1.11 1.99
CA TYR A 108 13.34 0.13 1.01
C TYR A 108 14.83 0.39 0.69
N PRO A 109 15.71 -0.62 0.70
CA PRO A 109 15.49 -2.02 1.07
C PRO A 109 15.12 -2.18 2.56
N THR A 110 14.19 -3.10 2.86
CA THR A 110 13.61 -3.22 4.22
C THR A 110 14.61 -3.71 5.26
N GLU A 111 15.60 -4.52 4.88
CA GLU A 111 16.64 -4.99 5.82
C GLU A 111 17.61 -3.85 6.18
N ASP A 112 18.09 -3.11 5.18
CA ASP A 112 18.99 -1.97 5.40
C ASP A 112 18.31 -0.85 6.20
N ALA A 113 17.03 -0.58 5.90
CA ALA A 113 16.30 0.50 6.56
C ALA A 113 15.82 0.13 7.98
N ARG A 114 15.83 -1.16 8.36
CA ARG A 114 15.60 -1.59 9.76
C ARG A 114 16.87 -1.58 10.62
N ALA A 115 18.04 -1.51 10.00
CA ALA A 115 19.34 -1.51 10.68
C ALA A 115 19.85 -0.09 11.01
N LEU A 116 19.14 0.95 10.54
CA LEU A 116 19.33 2.36 10.88
C LEU A 116 18.47 2.75 12.09
#